data_AF-A0A1Y1KZ60-F1
#
_entry.id   AF-A0A1Y1KZ60-F1
#
_cell.length_a   1.000
_cell.length_b   1.000
_cell.length_c   1.000
_cell.angle_alpha   90.00
_cell.angle_beta   90.00
_cell.angle_gamma   90.00
#
_symmetry.space_group_name_H-M   'P 1'
#
loop_
_entity.id
_entity.type
_entity.pdbx_description
1 polymer ?
#
loop_
_entity_poly.entity_id
_entity_poly.type
_entity_poly.pdbx_seq_one_letter_code
_entity_poly.pdbx_strand_id
1 'polypeptide(L)'
;MDRDSSPRSNNDKTPADEATHTNIDEPKYGPRVRPEIPQDCAIGDSDEDDEELVEIQRTMTQSRIMRQKSPEELRKKVIPFHWAPMLSPLSPADIDACETLENATMPDQLRPSNREQIEYRLRKCGSLCMGLFNTYRPRDAKDWWIQTMPHARPVETGRQDGSKRVMFAHIIATLGKHPVVTDDDEQCPPNWRDSAASQSSTLGHQTSGRTICIHSFSVCPEVQGIG
;
A
#
# COMPACT_ATOMS: atom_id res chain seq x y z
N MET A 1 -23.69 -50.59 43.42
CA MET A 1 -23.18 -50.36 44.79
C MET A 1 -22.22 -49.20 44.69
N ASP A 2 -22.35 -48.04 45.31
CA ASP A 2 -23.37 -47.33 46.10
C ASP A 2 -22.82 -45.88 46.16
N ARG A 3 -23.63 -44.87 45.82
CA ARG A 3 -24.08 -43.76 46.69
C ARG A 3 -22.96 -43.00 47.43
N ASP A 4 -22.74 -41.72 47.06
CA ASP A 4 -23.31 -40.49 47.69
C ASP A 4 -22.45 -40.07 48.92
N SER A 5 -22.05 -38.82 49.16
CA SER A 5 -22.90 -37.64 49.38
C SER A 5 -22.10 -36.33 49.38
N SER A 6 -22.76 -35.25 48.92
CA SER A 6 -22.49 -33.84 49.27
C SER A 6 -23.09 -33.48 50.65
N PRO A 7 -22.80 -32.31 51.25
CA PRO A 7 -23.73 -31.15 51.16
C PRO A 7 -23.00 -29.78 51.10
N ARG A 8 -23.41 -28.75 50.33
CA ARG A 8 -24.53 -27.78 50.44
C ARG A 8 -24.60 -26.89 51.70
N SER A 9 -24.50 -25.58 51.49
CA SER A 9 -25.09 -24.45 52.25
C SER A 9 -24.97 -23.21 51.33
N ASN A 10 -25.95 -22.63 50.64
CA ASN A 10 -27.32 -22.12 50.89
C ASN A 10 -27.46 -20.80 51.68
N ASN A 11 -28.27 -19.92 51.07
CA ASN A 11 -29.03 -18.74 51.55
C ASN A 11 -28.40 -17.37 51.21
N ASP A 12 -28.94 -16.59 50.26
CA ASP A 12 -30.30 -16.02 50.07
C ASP A 12 -30.62 -14.86 51.01
N LYS A 13 -30.82 -13.65 50.43
CA LYS A 13 -31.98 -12.77 50.66
C LYS A 13 -31.81 -11.38 50.04
N THR A 14 -32.71 -11.05 49.12
CA THR A 14 -33.22 -9.69 48.85
C THR A 14 -34.10 -9.24 50.04
N PRO A 15 -34.33 -7.93 50.23
CA PRO A 15 -35.70 -7.44 50.02
C PRO A 15 -35.80 -6.04 49.39
N ALA A 16 -37.03 -5.74 49.01
CA ALA A 16 -37.53 -4.58 48.28
C ALA A 16 -37.90 -3.37 49.17
N ASP A 17 -38.37 -2.33 48.47
CA ASP A 17 -39.27 -1.23 48.87
C ASP A 17 -38.68 0.00 49.58
N GLU A 18 -38.77 1.16 48.91
CA GLU A 18 -39.56 2.29 49.45
C GLU A 18 -39.95 3.30 48.36
N ALA A 19 -41.24 3.62 48.31
CA ALA A 19 -41.85 4.64 47.49
C ALA A 19 -42.20 5.85 48.37
N THR A 20 -41.99 7.08 47.87
CA THR A 20 -42.65 8.27 48.41
C THR A 20 -43.06 9.22 47.28
N HIS A 21 -44.37 9.27 47.03
CA HIS A 21 -45.07 10.39 46.39
C HIS A 21 -45.35 11.48 47.43
N THR A 22 -45.17 12.76 47.07
CA THR A 22 -46.07 13.86 47.48
C THR A 22 -45.93 15.10 46.58
N ASN A 23 -47.02 15.37 45.85
CA ASN A 23 -47.70 16.63 45.49
C ASN A 23 -46.97 17.98 45.25
N ILE A 24 -47.14 18.46 44.00
CA ILE A 24 -47.82 19.70 43.55
C ILE A 24 -47.76 20.94 44.47
N ASP A 25 -47.19 22.04 43.96
CA ASP A 25 -47.82 23.37 43.96
C ASP A 25 -47.16 24.30 42.91
N GLU A 26 -47.95 24.75 41.93
CA GLU A 26 -47.63 25.87 41.03
C GLU A 26 -47.85 27.22 41.74
N PRO A 27 -46.97 28.22 41.51
CA PRO A 27 -47.40 29.61 41.62
C PRO A 27 -47.20 30.39 40.32
N LYS A 28 -48.33 30.65 39.67
CA LYS A 28 -48.81 31.90 39.05
C LYS A 28 -47.80 32.88 38.42
N TYR A 29 -48.04 33.09 37.12
CA TYR A 29 -47.52 34.14 36.24
C TYR A 29 -47.74 35.58 36.76
N GLY A 30 -46.71 36.42 36.66
CA GLY A 30 -46.76 37.89 36.80
C GLY A 30 -45.80 38.58 35.81
N PRO A 31 -46.02 39.84 35.37
CA PRO A 31 -45.40 40.35 34.15
C PRO A 31 -44.05 41.11 34.30
N ARG A 32 -43.11 40.72 33.41
CA ARG A 32 -41.98 41.43 32.73
C ARG A 32 -41.18 42.56 33.41
N VAL A 33 -39.84 42.44 33.36
CA VAL A 33 -38.89 43.49 32.93
C VAL A 33 -37.72 42.84 32.16
N ARG A 34 -37.35 43.38 31.00
CA ARG A 34 -36.23 42.90 30.14
C ARG A 34 -35.00 43.81 30.41
N PRO A 35 -33.84 43.29 30.84
CA PRO A 35 -32.61 44.08 30.88
C PRO A 35 -31.95 44.14 29.49
N GLU A 36 -31.38 45.30 29.21
CA GLU A 36 -30.84 45.75 27.93
C GLU A 36 -29.53 45.04 27.52
N ILE A 37 -29.30 45.03 26.21
CA ILE A 37 -28.11 44.50 25.54
C ILE A 37 -27.00 45.57 25.58
N PRO A 38 -25.80 45.30 26.11
CA PRO A 38 -24.65 46.15 25.87
C PRO A 38 -24.08 45.96 24.47
N GLN A 39 -23.78 47.10 23.87
CA GLN A 39 -23.27 47.35 22.53
C GLN A 39 -21.91 46.69 22.20
N ASP A 40 -21.81 46.30 20.94
CA ASP A 40 -20.69 46.55 20.03
C ASP A 40 -19.30 46.04 20.42
N CYS A 41 -18.95 44.87 19.89
CA CYS A 41 -17.58 44.50 19.59
C CYS A 41 -17.52 44.19 18.09
N ALA A 42 -17.55 45.23 17.25
CA ALA A 42 -17.10 45.11 15.87
C ALA A 42 -15.66 44.56 15.87
N ILE A 43 -15.51 43.29 15.51
CA ILE A 43 -14.21 42.70 15.20
C ILE A 43 -13.81 43.31 13.86
N GLY A 44 -12.73 44.07 13.83
CA GLY A 44 -12.21 44.66 12.60
C GLY A 44 -11.82 43.56 11.63
N ASP A 45 -12.53 43.47 10.51
CA ASP A 45 -12.10 42.77 9.29
C ASP A 45 -10.89 43.53 8.74
N SER A 46 -9.72 43.21 9.27
CA SER A 46 -8.46 43.53 8.60
C SER A 46 -8.14 42.33 7.72
N ASP A 47 -8.76 42.31 6.54
CA ASP A 47 -8.52 41.33 5.47
C ASP A 47 -7.12 41.53 4.87
N GLU A 48 -6.10 41.14 5.63
CA GLU A 48 -4.83 40.69 5.07
C GLU A 48 -4.67 39.24 5.52
N ASP A 49 -5.57 38.39 5.03
CA ASP A 49 -5.29 36.97 4.95
C ASP A 49 -4.03 36.84 4.10
N ASP A 50 -2.89 36.59 4.76
CA ASP A 50 -1.66 36.23 4.08
C ASP A 50 -2.00 35.10 3.09
N GLU A 51 -1.94 35.36 1.78
CA GLU A 51 -2.30 34.40 0.73
C GLU A 51 -1.60 33.04 0.96
N GLU A 52 -0.40 33.10 1.53
CA GLU A 52 0.39 31.97 2.01
C GLU A 52 -0.33 31.13 3.08
N LEU A 53 -0.94 31.75 4.09
CA LEU A 53 -1.67 31.04 5.14
C LEU A 53 -2.93 30.35 4.59
N VAL A 54 -3.64 31.00 3.67
CA VAL A 54 -4.81 30.42 2.97
C VAL A 54 -4.37 29.22 2.12
N GLU A 55 -3.23 29.32 1.44
CA GLU A 55 -2.66 28.24 0.64
C GLU A 55 -2.18 27.06 1.51
N ILE A 56 -1.56 27.34 2.66
CA ILE A 56 -1.21 26.34 3.67
C ILE A 56 -2.45 25.62 4.20
N GLN A 57 -3.51 26.38 4.55
CA GLN A 57 -4.78 25.82 5.05
C GLN A 57 -5.45 24.93 3.99
N ARG A 58 -5.45 25.37 2.72
CA ARG A 58 -5.96 24.59 1.59
C ARG A 58 -5.17 23.30 1.41
N THR A 59 -3.84 23.38 1.44
CA THR A 59 -2.93 22.24 1.31
C THR A 59 -3.11 21.24 2.46
N MET A 60 -3.21 21.71 3.69
CA MET A 60 -3.49 20.91 4.90
C MET A 60 -4.84 20.18 4.80
N THR A 61 -5.88 20.90 4.36
CA THR A 61 -7.24 20.35 4.22
C THR A 61 -7.28 19.30 3.11
N GLN A 62 -6.63 19.57 1.97
CA GLN A 62 -6.52 18.62 0.86
C GLN A 62 -5.74 17.37 1.28
N SER A 63 -4.66 17.53 2.04
CA SER A 63 -3.88 16.43 2.62
C SER A 63 -4.73 15.58 3.59
N ARG A 64 -5.53 16.21 4.46
CA ARG A 64 -6.46 15.51 5.35
C ARG A 64 -7.53 14.73 4.58
N ILE A 65 -8.12 15.34 3.56
CA ILE A 65 -9.14 14.70 2.72
C ILE A 65 -8.55 13.52 1.95
N MET A 66 -7.31 13.63 1.44
CA MET A 66 -6.64 12.50 0.79
C MET A 66 -6.37 11.35 1.76
N ARG A 67 -5.99 11.64 3.01
CA ARG A 67 -5.80 10.62 4.06
C ARG A 67 -7.09 9.89 4.46
N GLN A 68 -8.25 10.51 4.24
CA GLN A 68 -9.55 9.90 4.51
C GLN A 68 -10.12 9.09 3.34
N LYS A 69 -9.54 9.22 2.13
CA LYS A 69 -10.05 8.48 0.97
C LYS A 69 -9.65 7.01 1.05
N SER A 70 -10.58 6.16 0.66
CA SER A 70 -10.31 4.75 0.53
C SER A 70 -9.24 4.52 -0.57
N PRO A 71 -8.39 3.48 -0.45
CA PRO A 71 -7.45 3.13 -1.52
C PRO A 71 -8.13 2.94 -2.88
N GLU A 72 -9.38 2.49 -2.91
CA GLU A 72 -10.17 2.36 -4.15
C GLU A 72 -10.45 3.70 -4.83
N GLU A 73 -10.78 4.74 -4.07
CA GLU A 73 -11.02 6.08 -4.60
C GLU A 73 -9.74 6.73 -5.11
N LEU A 74 -8.61 6.48 -4.43
CA LEU A 74 -7.30 6.92 -4.91
C LEU A 74 -6.94 6.21 -6.22
N ARG A 75 -7.13 4.89 -6.30
CA ARG A 75 -6.89 4.10 -7.52
C ARG A 75 -7.74 4.57 -8.70
N LYS A 76 -9.04 4.82 -8.51
CA LYS A 76 -9.92 5.31 -9.60
C LYS A 76 -9.50 6.68 -10.16
N LYS A 77 -8.78 7.48 -9.38
CA LYS A 77 -8.26 8.78 -9.83
C LYS A 77 -6.98 8.64 -10.64
N VAL A 78 -6.13 7.67 -10.29
CA VAL A 78 -4.82 7.50 -10.91
C VAL A 78 -4.91 6.54 -12.09
N ILE A 79 -5.66 5.45 -12.01
CA ILE A 79 -5.72 4.40 -13.02
C ILE A 79 -7.07 4.49 -13.76
N PRO A 80 -7.09 4.82 -15.08
CA PRO A 80 -8.33 5.11 -15.81
C PRO A 80 -9.08 3.87 -16.31
N PHE A 81 -8.56 2.67 -16.05
CA PHE A 81 -9.13 1.40 -16.47
C PHE A 81 -9.36 0.46 -15.29
N HIS A 82 -10.04 -0.65 -15.55
CA HIS A 82 -10.33 -1.65 -14.53
C HIS A 82 -9.04 -2.17 -13.88
N TRP A 83 -8.94 -2.00 -12.56
CA TRP A 83 -7.82 -2.46 -11.76
C TRP A 83 -8.10 -3.87 -11.23
N ALA A 84 -7.44 -4.86 -11.82
CA ALA A 84 -7.46 -6.26 -11.41
C ALA A 84 -6.03 -6.83 -11.52
N PRO A 85 -5.12 -6.40 -10.62
CA PRO A 85 -3.73 -6.74 -10.74
C PRO A 85 -3.50 -8.23 -10.46
N MET A 86 -2.53 -8.81 -11.15
CA MET A 86 -2.08 -10.18 -11.02
C MET A 86 -0.60 -10.18 -10.64
N LEU A 87 -0.27 -10.87 -9.55
CA LEU A 87 1.11 -11.23 -9.25
C LEU A 87 1.52 -12.39 -10.16
N SER A 88 2.66 -12.26 -10.83
CA SER A 88 3.19 -13.31 -11.71
C SER A 88 4.71 -13.39 -11.58
N PRO A 89 5.29 -14.60 -11.65
CA PRO A 89 6.73 -14.76 -11.75
C PRO A 89 7.31 -13.96 -12.91
N LEU A 90 8.49 -13.38 -12.70
CA LEU A 90 9.23 -12.67 -13.73
C LEU A 90 9.98 -13.67 -14.60
N SER A 91 10.10 -13.33 -15.88
CA SER A 91 10.79 -14.11 -16.89
C SER A 91 11.87 -13.26 -17.57
N PRO A 92 12.80 -13.85 -18.33
CA PRO A 92 13.76 -13.07 -19.12
C PRO A 92 13.12 -12.08 -20.10
N ALA A 93 11.85 -12.25 -20.46
CA ALA A 93 11.12 -11.30 -21.29
C ALA A 93 10.73 -10.00 -20.54
N ASP A 94 10.87 -9.96 -19.22
CA ASP A 94 10.51 -8.83 -18.37
C ASP A 94 11.74 -7.97 -17.99
N ILE A 95 12.94 -8.30 -18.47
CA ILE A 95 14.20 -7.61 -18.13
C ILE A 95 14.13 -6.12 -18.46
N ASP A 96 13.66 -5.77 -19.67
CA ASP A 96 13.58 -4.36 -20.11
C ASP A 96 12.60 -3.55 -19.26
N ALA A 97 11.49 -4.18 -18.84
CA ALA A 97 10.53 -3.57 -17.93
C ALA A 97 11.11 -3.34 -16.53
N CYS A 98 11.85 -4.32 -15.99
CA CYS A 98 12.52 -4.21 -14.69
C CYS A 98 13.57 -3.10 -14.71
N GLU A 99 14.46 -3.09 -15.70
CA GLU A 99 15.51 -2.06 -15.83
C GLU A 99 14.90 -0.66 -15.94
N THR A 100 13.87 -0.51 -16.78
CA THR A 100 13.16 0.78 -16.93
C THR A 100 12.53 1.22 -15.61
N LEU A 101 11.95 0.29 -14.86
CA LEU A 101 11.32 0.59 -13.58
C LEU A 101 12.32 0.90 -12.47
N GLU A 102 13.46 0.21 -12.40
CA GLU A 102 14.54 0.53 -11.45
C GLU A 102 15.12 1.92 -11.75
N ASN A 103 15.41 2.21 -13.02
CA ASN A 103 15.92 3.53 -13.42
C ASN A 103 14.94 4.67 -13.09
N ALA A 104 13.63 4.43 -13.25
CA ALA A 104 12.61 5.42 -12.91
C ALA A 104 12.43 5.64 -11.41
N THR A 105 12.76 4.65 -10.58
CA THR A 105 12.53 4.68 -9.13
C THR A 105 13.78 5.02 -8.32
N MET A 106 14.96 4.82 -8.91
CA MET A 106 16.26 4.94 -8.24
C MET A 106 17.28 5.75 -9.06
N PRO A 107 16.96 7.00 -9.48
CA PRO A 107 17.84 7.79 -10.35
C PRO A 107 19.19 8.16 -9.70
N ASP A 108 19.22 8.31 -8.37
CA ASP A 108 20.39 8.76 -7.61
C ASP A 108 21.15 7.62 -6.90
N GLN A 109 20.80 6.35 -7.15
CA GLN A 109 21.54 5.26 -6.53
C GLN A 109 22.95 5.14 -7.14
N LEU A 110 23.98 5.10 -6.28
CA LEU A 110 25.37 4.87 -6.68
C LEU A 110 25.58 3.51 -7.40
N ARG A 111 24.63 2.59 -7.27
CA ARG A 111 24.59 1.33 -8.01
C ARG A 111 23.14 1.00 -8.38
N PRO A 112 22.62 1.48 -9.52
CA PRO A 112 21.46 0.84 -10.10
C PRO A 112 21.82 -0.64 -10.33
N SER A 113 20.89 -1.56 -10.08
CA SER A 113 21.10 -2.97 -10.44
C SER A 113 21.39 -3.01 -11.94
N ASN A 114 22.65 -3.28 -12.28
CA ASN A 114 23.07 -3.32 -13.68
C ASN A 114 22.26 -4.41 -14.39
N ARG A 115 21.84 -4.17 -15.64
CA ARG A 115 21.05 -5.08 -16.48
C ARG A 115 21.51 -6.54 -16.39
N GLU A 116 22.82 -6.78 -16.28
CA GLU A 116 23.39 -8.11 -16.09
C GLU A 116 22.92 -8.82 -14.80
N GLN A 117 22.83 -8.09 -13.68
CA GLN A 117 22.33 -8.64 -12.41
C GLN A 117 20.84 -8.97 -12.50
N ILE A 118 20.04 -8.11 -13.13
CA ILE A 118 18.62 -8.39 -13.38
C ILE A 118 18.48 -9.66 -14.22
N GLU A 119 19.23 -9.76 -15.32
CA GLU A 119 19.20 -10.93 -16.20
C GLU A 119 19.62 -12.22 -15.48
N TYR A 120 20.69 -12.17 -14.69
CA TYR A 120 21.15 -13.30 -13.87
C TYR A 120 20.04 -13.80 -12.94
N ARG A 121 19.43 -12.88 -12.17
CA ARG A 121 18.40 -13.22 -11.17
C ARG A 121 17.13 -13.77 -11.84
N LEU A 122 16.66 -13.15 -12.92
CA LEU A 122 15.48 -13.64 -13.66
C LEU A 122 15.73 -15.01 -14.32
N ARG A 123 16.95 -15.29 -14.81
CA ARG A 123 17.28 -16.59 -15.42
C ARG A 123 17.50 -17.70 -14.40
N LYS A 124 18.10 -17.41 -13.23
CA LYS A 124 18.42 -18.44 -12.22
C LYS A 124 17.31 -18.65 -11.21
N CYS A 125 16.56 -17.61 -10.88
CA CYS A 125 15.53 -17.64 -9.85
C CYS A 125 14.32 -16.76 -10.17
N GLY A 126 13.90 -16.73 -11.44
CA GLY A 126 12.70 -16.01 -11.88
C GLY A 126 11.40 -16.40 -11.15
N SER A 127 11.32 -17.62 -10.58
CA SER A 127 10.20 -18.04 -9.73
C SER A 127 10.12 -17.32 -8.39
N LEU A 128 11.23 -16.75 -7.90
CA LEU A 128 11.28 -15.93 -6.67
C LEU A 128 11.09 -14.45 -6.96
N CYS A 129 11.27 -14.07 -8.22
CA CYS A 129 11.11 -12.69 -8.66
C CYS A 129 9.66 -12.51 -9.12
N MET A 130 8.96 -11.52 -8.59
CA MET A 130 7.53 -11.34 -8.81
C MET A 130 7.26 -9.97 -9.41
N GLY A 131 6.41 -9.90 -10.42
CA GLY A 131 5.87 -8.65 -10.95
C GLY A 131 4.40 -8.50 -10.65
N LEU A 132 3.97 -7.27 -10.34
CA LEU A 132 2.56 -6.88 -10.26
C LEU A 132 2.12 -6.36 -11.61
N PHE A 133 1.24 -7.10 -12.29
CA PHE A 133 0.78 -6.76 -13.64
C PHE A 133 -0.69 -6.42 -13.66
N ASN A 134 -1.13 -5.50 -14.52
CA ASN A 134 -2.55 -5.34 -14.84
C ASN A 134 -2.77 -5.50 -16.34
N THR A 135 -3.92 -6.05 -16.70
CA THR A 135 -4.38 -6.04 -18.09
C THR A 135 -5.15 -4.76 -18.37
N TYR A 136 -4.77 -4.05 -19.42
CA TYR A 136 -5.50 -2.88 -19.89
C TYR A 136 -5.72 -2.97 -21.40
N ARG A 137 -6.78 -2.31 -21.87
CA ARG A 137 -6.97 -2.09 -23.31
C ARG A 137 -6.35 -0.75 -23.67
N PRO A 138 -5.56 -0.65 -24.75
CA PRO A 138 -4.98 0.62 -25.18
C PRO A 138 -6.01 1.76 -25.31
N ARG A 139 -7.22 1.45 -25.79
CA ARG A 139 -8.31 2.43 -25.90
C ARG A 139 -8.81 2.98 -24.56
N ASP A 140 -8.68 2.21 -23.48
CA ASP A 140 -9.16 2.59 -22.14
C ASP A 140 -8.10 3.45 -21.41
N ALA A 141 -6.82 3.39 -21.81
CA ALA A 141 -5.75 4.20 -21.23
C ALA A 141 -5.78 5.67 -21.66
N LYS A 142 -6.29 5.99 -22.86
CA LYS A 142 -6.29 7.36 -23.42
C LYS A 142 -4.86 7.95 -23.37
N ASP A 143 -4.67 9.09 -22.69
CA ASP A 143 -3.38 9.77 -22.53
C ASP A 143 -2.64 9.37 -21.24
N TRP A 144 -3.15 8.39 -20.49
CA TRP A 144 -2.52 7.92 -19.27
C TRP A 144 -1.31 7.03 -19.56
N TRP A 145 -0.22 7.25 -18.83
CA TRP A 145 1.07 6.65 -19.10
C TRP A 145 1.81 6.27 -17.82
N ILE A 146 2.58 5.17 -17.88
CA ILE A 146 3.60 4.78 -16.90
C ILE A 146 4.85 4.30 -17.63
N GLN A 147 6.02 4.42 -17.00
CA GLN A 147 7.31 4.14 -17.64
C GLN A 147 7.43 2.74 -18.26
N THR A 148 6.74 1.73 -17.72
CA THR A 148 6.80 0.33 -18.17
C THR A 148 5.87 0.02 -19.35
N MET A 149 5.01 0.95 -19.76
CA MET A 149 4.09 0.75 -20.90
C MET A 149 4.75 0.35 -22.23
N PRO A 150 5.92 0.89 -22.63
CA PRO A 150 6.61 0.46 -23.85
C PRO A 150 6.89 -1.05 -23.88
N HIS A 151 7.09 -1.65 -22.70
CA HIS A 151 7.41 -3.06 -22.51
C HIS A 151 6.17 -3.93 -22.29
N ALA A 152 4.97 -3.35 -22.36
CA ALA A 152 3.72 -4.07 -22.15
C ALA A 152 3.46 -5.07 -23.29
N ARG A 153 3.29 -6.33 -22.93
CA ARG A 153 3.09 -7.42 -23.88
C ARG A 153 1.61 -7.68 -24.16
N PRO A 154 1.24 -8.11 -25.38
CA PRO A 154 -0.13 -8.56 -25.65
C PRO A 154 -0.56 -9.68 -24.70
N VAL A 155 -1.83 -9.68 -24.30
CA VAL A 155 -2.41 -10.78 -23.53
C VAL A 155 -2.89 -11.87 -24.49
N GLU A 156 -2.43 -13.11 -24.28
CA GLU A 156 -2.77 -14.28 -25.09
C GLU A 156 -4.16 -14.85 -24.76
N THR A 157 -5.20 -14.02 -24.82
CA THR A 157 -6.59 -14.41 -24.50
C THR A 157 -7.47 -14.71 -25.72
N GLY A 158 -6.90 -14.64 -26.94
CA GLY A 158 -7.66 -14.75 -28.19
C GLY A 158 -8.64 -13.60 -28.45
N ARG A 159 -8.71 -12.62 -27.55
CA ARG A 159 -9.55 -11.42 -27.69
C ARG A 159 -8.94 -10.49 -28.73
N GLN A 160 -9.75 -10.00 -29.65
CA GLN A 160 -9.33 -9.02 -30.67
C GLN A 160 -9.39 -7.57 -30.15
N ASP A 161 -9.21 -7.35 -28.84
CA ASP A 161 -9.30 -6.02 -28.23
C ASP A 161 -7.93 -5.37 -27.99
N GLY A 162 -6.84 -6.03 -28.42
CA GLY A 162 -5.47 -5.52 -28.30
C GLY A 162 -5.01 -5.36 -26.84
N SER A 163 -5.66 -6.06 -25.90
CA SER A 163 -5.30 -5.98 -24.48
C SER A 163 -3.82 -6.27 -24.25
N LYS A 164 -3.20 -5.46 -23.40
CA LYS A 164 -1.80 -5.62 -23.00
C LYS A 164 -1.69 -5.85 -21.49
N ARG A 165 -0.69 -6.61 -21.10
CA ARG A 165 -0.20 -6.82 -19.74
C ARG A 165 0.93 -5.82 -19.50
N VAL A 166 0.75 -4.91 -18.54
CA VAL A 166 1.77 -3.93 -18.15
C VAL A 166 2.16 -4.13 -16.68
N MET A 167 3.45 -3.93 -16.38
CA MET A 167 4.04 -4.09 -15.03
C MET A 167 3.93 -2.80 -14.23
N PHE A 168 3.41 -2.85 -13.01
CA PHE A 168 3.30 -1.70 -12.10
C PHE A 168 4.37 -1.71 -11.01
N ALA A 169 4.78 -2.91 -10.60
CA ALA A 169 5.80 -3.10 -9.57
C ALA A 169 6.56 -4.42 -9.80
N HIS A 170 7.76 -4.53 -9.25
CA HIS A 170 8.48 -5.80 -9.17
C HIS A 170 9.21 -5.99 -7.85
N ILE A 171 9.46 -7.25 -7.53
CA ILE A 171 10.39 -7.73 -6.51
C ILE A 171 11.39 -8.64 -7.23
N ILE A 172 12.69 -8.35 -7.08
CA ILE A 172 13.75 -9.25 -7.53
C ILE A 172 14.45 -9.83 -6.31
N ALA A 173 14.53 -11.15 -6.24
CA ALA A 173 15.06 -11.86 -5.08
C ALA A 173 15.89 -13.09 -5.46
N THR A 174 16.81 -13.47 -4.58
CA THR A 174 17.57 -14.73 -4.64
C THR A 174 17.38 -15.53 -3.35
N LEU A 175 18.00 -16.70 -3.26
CA LEU A 175 18.12 -17.46 -2.02
C LEU A 175 19.55 -17.37 -1.51
N GLY A 176 19.71 -17.11 -0.22
CA GLY A 176 20.97 -17.16 0.50
C GLY A 176 21.01 -18.33 1.49
N LYS A 177 22.24 -18.74 1.86
CA LYS A 177 22.47 -19.80 2.87
C LYS A 177 22.62 -19.25 4.29
N HIS A 178 22.88 -17.96 4.42
CA HIS A 178 23.13 -17.29 5.69
C HIS A 178 21.82 -16.81 6.34
N PRO A 179 21.75 -16.70 7.67
CA PRO A 179 20.56 -16.20 8.37
C PRO A 179 20.26 -14.72 8.09
N VAL A 180 21.24 -13.98 7.56
CA VAL A 180 21.16 -12.59 7.13
C VAL A 180 21.76 -12.47 5.74
N VAL A 181 21.34 -11.48 4.96
CA VAL A 181 21.90 -11.21 3.63
C VAL A 181 23.36 -10.78 3.78
N THR A 182 24.25 -11.39 3.01
CA THR A 182 25.68 -11.03 2.96
C THR A 182 26.07 -10.42 1.62
N ASP A 183 27.24 -9.76 1.58
CA ASP A 183 27.79 -9.22 0.33
C ASP A 183 27.96 -10.28 -0.77
N ASP A 184 28.20 -11.54 -0.38
CA ASP A 184 28.26 -12.66 -1.33
C ASP A 184 26.89 -12.96 -1.96
N ASP A 185 25.79 -12.82 -1.20
CA ASP A 185 24.43 -13.04 -1.69
C ASP A 185 24.00 -11.94 -2.70
N GLU A 186 24.58 -10.74 -2.61
CA GLU A 186 24.33 -9.60 -3.52
C GLU A 186 25.07 -9.70 -4.87
N GLN A 187 26.12 -10.52 -4.93
CA GLN A 187 26.99 -10.61 -6.10
C GLN A 187 26.40 -11.46 -7.23
N CYS A 188 26.88 -11.18 -8.44
CA CYS A 188 26.64 -12.00 -9.63
C CYS A 188 27.88 -12.88 -9.87
N PRO A 189 27.76 -14.23 -9.86
CA PRO A 189 28.90 -15.10 -10.11
C PRO A 189 29.59 -14.81 -11.45
N PRO A 190 30.93 -14.85 -11.52
CA PRO A 190 31.62 -14.77 -12.80
C PRO A 190 31.19 -15.95 -13.68
N ASN A 191 30.97 -15.68 -14.98
CA ASN A 191 30.53 -16.67 -15.94
C ASN A 191 29.22 -17.40 -15.54
N TRP A 192 28.30 -16.74 -14.83
CA TRP A 192 27.03 -17.33 -14.38
C TRP A 192 26.16 -17.94 -15.50
N ARG A 193 26.40 -17.53 -16.75
CA ARG A 193 25.76 -18.10 -17.94
C ARG A 193 26.13 -19.57 -18.15
N ASP A 194 27.32 -19.98 -17.73
CA ASP A 194 27.70 -21.38 -17.61
C ASP A 194 27.03 -22.00 -16.38
N SER A 195 26.32 -23.12 -16.61
CA SER A 195 25.57 -23.79 -15.55
C SER A 195 26.48 -24.39 -14.47
N ALA A 196 27.61 -24.98 -14.86
CA ALA A 196 28.55 -25.61 -13.93
C ALA A 196 29.26 -24.56 -13.06
N ALA A 197 29.69 -23.45 -13.67
CA ALA A 197 30.29 -22.33 -12.93
C ALA A 197 29.30 -21.72 -11.93
N SER A 198 28.05 -21.53 -12.36
CA SER A 198 27.00 -20.98 -11.50
C SER A 198 26.61 -21.89 -10.33
N GLN A 199 26.57 -23.21 -10.51
CA GLN A 199 26.17 -24.14 -9.45
C GLN A 199 27.24 -24.36 -8.37
N SER A 200 28.51 -24.20 -8.76
CA SER A 200 29.66 -24.34 -7.86
C SER A 200 30.00 -23.04 -7.12
N SER A 201 29.40 -21.92 -7.51
CA SER A 201 29.64 -20.62 -6.89
C SER A 201 28.98 -20.50 -5.52
N THR A 202 29.71 -19.94 -4.56
CA THR A 202 29.16 -19.47 -3.28
C THR A 202 28.53 -18.08 -3.36
N LEU A 203 28.67 -17.41 -4.52
CA LEU A 203 28.14 -16.07 -4.75
C LEU A 203 26.71 -16.13 -5.31
N GLY A 204 25.92 -15.11 -5.00
CA GLY A 204 24.57 -14.91 -5.53
C GLY A 204 23.59 -16.00 -5.10
N HIS A 205 22.72 -16.38 -6.02
CA HIS A 205 21.64 -17.34 -5.78
C HIS A 205 22.14 -18.73 -5.38
N GLN A 206 21.69 -19.19 -4.22
CA GLN A 206 21.95 -20.51 -3.66
C GLN A 206 20.68 -21.36 -3.69
N THR A 207 20.59 -22.35 -4.59
CA THR A 207 19.37 -23.17 -4.77
C THR A 207 18.93 -23.93 -3.50
N SER A 208 19.88 -24.30 -2.62
CA SER A 208 19.59 -24.92 -1.32
C SER A 208 19.46 -23.92 -0.16
N GLY A 209 19.47 -22.62 -0.47
CA GLY A 209 19.30 -21.55 0.50
C GLY A 209 17.92 -21.55 1.14
N ARG A 210 17.84 -20.97 2.35
CA ARG A 210 16.60 -20.89 3.15
C ARG A 210 16.20 -19.46 3.50
N THR A 211 17.02 -18.49 3.09
CA THR A 211 16.81 -17.07 3.32
C THR A 211 16.49 -16.41 1.98
N ILE A 212 15.41 -15.63 1.91
CA ILE A 212 15.08 -14.85 0.72
C ILE A 212 15.86 -13.53 0.80
N CYS A 213 16.76 -13.31 -0.17
CA CYS A 213 17.52 -12.08 -0.29
C CYS A 213 16.81 -11.16 -1.29
N ILE A 214 16.12 -10.12 -0.81
CA ILE A 214 15.44 -9.14 -1.66
C ILE A 214 16.47 -8.11 -2.12
N HIS A 215 16.70 -8.03 -3.44
CA HIS A 215 17.68 -7.12 -4.04
C HIS A 215 17.03 -5.81 -4.46
N SER A 216 15.81 -5.87 -4.98
CA SER A 216 15.08 -4.67 -5.38
C SER A 216 13.58 -4.85 -5.20
N PHE A 217 12.94 -3.73 -4.84
CA PHE A 217 11.50 -3.55 -4.84
C PHE A 217 11.21 -2.17 -5.43
N SER A 218 10.53 -2.15 -6.57
CA SER A 218 10.25 -0.91 -7.30
C SER A 218 8.77 -0.85 -7.68
N VAL A 219 8.19 0.35 -7.60
CA VAL A 219 6.81 0.65 -7.97
C VAL A 219 6.82 1.86 -8.90
N CYS A 220 6.08 1.80 -10.00
CA CYS A 220 6.03 2.88 -11.00
C CYS A 220 5.68 4.21 -10.29
N PRO A 221 6.50 5.27 -10.41
CA PRO A 221 6.31 6.52 -9.67
C PRO A 221 4.91 7.11 -9.83
N GLU A 222 4.31 6.98 -11.01
CA GLU A 222 3.00 7.53 -11.35
C GLU A 222 1.83 6.91 -10.58
N VAL A 223 2.03 5.75 -9.95
CA VAL A 223 1.00 4.98 -9.21
C VAL A 223 1.36 4.75 -7.75
N GLN A 224 2.35 5.48 -7.21
CA GLN A 224 2.69 5.39 -5.79
C GLN A 224 1.64 6.10 -4.91
N GLY A 225 1.59 5.73 -3.63
CA GLY A 225 0.70 6.38 -2.64
C GLY A 225 -0.78 5.96 -2.70
N ILE A 226 -1.12 4.93 -3.47
CA ILE A 226 -2.50 4.42 -3.62
C ILE A 226 -2.74 3.05 -2.96
N GLY A 227 -1.82 2.64 -2.08
CA GLY A 227 -1.76 1.31 -1.46
C GLY A 227 -0.94 0.33 -2.29
#